data_AF-A0A3R7CM35-F1
#
_entry.id   AF-A0A3R7CM35-F1
#
_cell.length_a   1.000
_cell.length_b   1.000
_cell.length_c   1.000
_cell.angle_alpha   90.00
_cell.angle_beta   90.00
_cell.angle_gamma   90.00
#
_symmetry.space_group_name_H-M   'P 1'
#
loop_
_entity.id
_entity.type
_entity.pdbx_description
1 polymer ?
#
loop_
_entity_poly.entity_id
_entity_poly.type
_entity_poly.pdbx_seq_one_letter_code
_entity_poly.pdbx_strand_id
1 'polypeptide(L)'
;MNKRFMEYLDSKHRKIGEMTEEQLKQITAKARQTQETKPESFKLYHSPNKEKEAPKETEEKKPEIKPIKSKKFLLSGVNLTDRMMFMDNLATMLKAGLALAPALKTIAKEVKNTYFREVIQSLASYVENGQVLSRGMKYYPKVFSEMITATIEVGENTGMLADSFAHLAEI
;
A
#
# COMPACT_ATOMS: atom_id res chain seq x y z
N MET A 1 -20.73 9.18 33.65
CA MET A 1 -20.74 8.39 32.40
C MET A 1 -19.55 8.84 31.55
N ASN A 2 -18.68 7.93 31.10
CA ASN A 2 -17.36 8.29 30.55
C ASN A 2 -17.47 8.81 29.10
N LYS A 3 -16.74 9.88 28.77
CA LYS A 3 -16.75 10.60 27.49
C LYS A 3 -16.57 9.68 26.27
N ARG A 4 -15.73 8.65 26.41
CA ARG A 4 -15.49 7.64 25.37
C ARG A 4 -16.70 6.77 25.05
N PHE A 5 -17.61 6.57 26.01
CA PHE A 5 -18.85 5.81 25.79
C PHE A 5 -19.86 6.63 24.98
N MET A 6 -19.91 7.95 25.21
CA MET A 6 -20.76 8.84 24.43
C MET A 6 -20.24 8.99 22.99
N GLU A 7 -18.91 9.10 22.79
CA GLU A 7 -18.29 9.15 21.45
C GLU A 7 -18.54 7.87 20.64
N TYR A 8 -18.56 6.70 21.29
CA TYR A 8 -18.88 5.42 20.63
C TYR A 8 -20.33 5.35 20.13
N LEU A 9 -21.26 5.86 20.93
CA LEU A 9 -22.68 5.88 20.57
C LEU A 9 -22.96 6.90 19.45
N ASP A 10 -22.24 8.02 19.44
CA ASP A 10 -22.32 9.05 18.41
C ASP A 10 -21.70 8.60 17.07
N SER A 11 -20.63 7.80 17.12
CA SER A 11 -19.91 7.31 15.94
C SER A 11 -20.69 6.31 15.08
N LYS A 12 -21.78 5.71 15.58
CA LYS A 12 -22.37 4.53 14.92
C LYS A 12 -23.72 4.73 14.25
N HIS A 13 -24.62 5.67 14.60
CA HIS A 13 -25.78 6.02 13.75
C HIS A 13 -26.46 7.33 14.19
N ARG A 14 -26.70 8.26 13.24
CA ARG A 14 -27.67 9.38 13.39
C ARG A 14 -29.10 8.82 13.52
N LYS A 15 -29.52 8.41 14.72
CA LYS A 15 -30.95 8.28 15.13
C LYS A 15 -31.09 7.79 16.58
N ILE A 16 -30.42 8.46 17.52
CA ILE A 16 -30.66 8.25 18.96
C ILE A 16 -30.83 9.60 19.65
N GLY A 17 -31.52 10.53 19.00
CA GLY A 17 -31.93 11.80 19.60
C GLY A 17 -33.27 11.73 20.36
N GLU A 18 -33.95 10.57 20.37
CA GLU A 18 -35.34 10.45 20.83
C GLU A 18 -35.61 9.23 21.75
N MET A 19 -34.57 8.65 22.38
CA MET A 19 -34.76 7.56 23.34
C MET A 19 -34.53 8.06 24.76
N THR A 20 -35.53 7.90 25.62
CA THR A 20 -35.49 8.35 27.02
C THR A 20 -34.59 7.47 27.88
N GLU A 21 -34.04 8.01 28.98
CA GLU A 21 -33.13 7.28 29.88
C GLU A 21 -33.75 5.97 30.43
N GLU A 22 -35.07 5.93 30.61
CA GLU A 22 -35.82 4.73 30.99
C GLU A 22 -35.74 3.61 29.95
N GLN A 23 -35.75 3.93 28.65
CA GLN A 23 -35.65 2.92 27.58
C GLN A 23 -34.24 2.31 27.51
N LEU A 24 -33.20 3.12 27.76
CA LEU A 24 -31.82 2.66 27.87
C LEU A 24 -31.60 1.75 29.09
N LYS A 25 -32.26 2.04 30.22
CA LYS A 25 -32.24 1.19 31.43
C LYS A 25 -32.96 -0.14 31.21
N GLN A 26 -34.06 -0.17 30.45
CA GLN A 26 -34.77 -1.42 30.16
C GLN A 26 -33.97 -2.36 29.25
N ILE A 27 -33.25 -1.83 28.25
CA ILE A 27 -32.39 -2.64 27.37
C ILE A 27 -31.24 -3.26 28.17
N THR A 28 -30.62 -2.49 29.07
CA THR A 28 -29.50 -2.97 29.90
C THR A 28 -29.95 -3.95 31.00
N ALA A 29 -31.19 -3.85 31.48
CA ALA A 29 -31.76 -4.81 32.42
C ALA A 29 -32.13 -6.15 31.77
N LYS A 30 -32.63 -6.13 30.51
CA LYS A 30 -33.08 -7.33 29.79
C LYS A 30 -31.93 -8.22 29.32
N ALA A 31 -30.74 -7.65 29.12
CA ALA A 31 -29.54 -8.39 28.72
C ALA A 31 -28.87 -9.18 29.86
N ARG A 32 -29.31 -9.03 31.11
CA ARG A 32 -28.72 -9.70 32.29
C ARG A 32 -29.41 -11.00 32.71
N GLN A 33 -30.50 -11.43 32.07
CA GLN A 33 -31.32 -12.58 32.54
C GLN A 33 -31.48 -13.78 31.58
N THR A 34 -30.71 -13.90 30.51
CA THR A 34 -30.69 -15.15 29.73
C THR A 34 -29.26 -15.65 29.54
N GLN A 35 -28.89 -16.63 30.37
CA GLN A 35 -27.80 -17.56 30.10
C GLN A 35 -28.30 -18.64 29.11
N GLU A 36 -27.38 -19.24 28.34
CA GLU A 36 -27.57 -20.29 27.30
C GLU A 36 -28.02 -19.77 25.92
N THR A 37 -27.42 -20.07 24.76
CA THR A 37 -26.30 -20.91 24.31
C THR A 37 -25.58 -20.18 23.15
N LYS A 38 -24.30 -20.50 22.91
CA LYS A 38 -23.45 -19.88 21.88
C LYS A 38 -23.84 -20.36 20.47
N PRO A 39 -24.29 -19.50 19.52
CA PRO A 39 -24.37 -19.90 18.12
C PRO A 39 -22.95 -20.09 17.58
N GLU A 40 -22.72 -21.23 16.93
CA GLU A 40 -21.43 -21.71 16.42
C GLU A 40 -20.78 -20.81 15.36
N SER A 41 -21.50 -19.79 14.87
CA SER A 41 -21.02 -18.79 13.91
C SER A 41 -20.18 -17.66 14.54
N PHE A 42 -20.03 -17.60 15.87
CA PHE A 42 -19.28 -16.54 16.57
C PHE A 42 -17.82 -16.89 16.87
N LYS A 43 -17.11 -17.51 15.91
CA LYS A 43 -15.69 -17.88 16.03
C LYS A 43 -14.71 -16.98 15.26
N LEU A 44 -15.14 -15.84 14.71
CA LEU A 44 -14.24 -15.01 13.88
C LEU A 44 -13.89 -13.61 14.37
N TYR A 45 -14.44 -13.14 15.50
CA TYR A 45 -13.97 -11.88 16.12
C TYR A 45 -13.93 -11.98 17.63
N HIS A 46 -12.76 -12.34 18.16
CA HIS A 46 -12.33 -11.92 19.48
C HIS A 46 -11.07 -11.07 19.30
N SER A 47 -11.16 -9.81 19.72
CA SER A 47 -10.02 -9.11 20.29
C SER A 47 -10.35 -8.84 21.76
N PRO A 48 -9.53 -9.33 22.69
CA PRO A 48 -9.30 -8.60 23.92
C PRO A 48 -7.80 -8.43 24.15
N ASN A 49 -7.37 -7.16 24.17
CA ASN A 49 -6.07 -6.76 24.73
C ASN A 49 -5.93 -7.29 26.17
N LYS A 50 -4.96 -8.17 26.38
CA LYS A 50 -4.25 -8.30 27.66
C LYS A 50 -2.86 -7.71 27.46
N GLU A 51 -2.56 -6.66 28.21
CA GLU A 51 -1.18 -6.24 28.48
C GLU A 51 -0.46 -7.39 29.19
N LYS A 52 0.18 -8.23 28.40
CA LYS A 52 1.37 -9.02 28.74
C LYS A 52 2.17 -9.08 27.45
N GLU A 53 3.36 -8.48 27.50
CA GLU A 53 4.45 -8.52 26.51
C GLU A 53 3.98 -8.80 25.09
N ALA A 54 3.90 -7.74 24.27
CA ALA A 54 3.73 -7.88 22.83
C ALA A 54 4.57 -9.08 22.37
N PRO A 55 3.95 -10.10 21.72
CA PRO A 55 4.74 -11.13 21.05
C PRO A 55 5.73 -10.34 20.21
N LYS A 56 7.04 -10.58 20.40
CA LYS A 56 8.05 -9.97 19.54
C LYS A 56 7.51 -10.10 18.12
N GLU A 57 7.04 -8.99 17.55
CA GLU A 57 6.86 -8.88 16.13
C GLU A 57 8.21 -9.35 15.63
N THR A 58 8.24 -10.55 15.03
CA THR A 58 9.38 -10.91 14.20
C THR A 58 9.52 -9.71 13.30
N GLU A 59 10.57 -8.93 13.51
CA GLU A 59 10.92 -7.76 12.72
C GLU A 59 10.87 -8.23 11.27
N GLU A 60 9.73 -8.03 10.60
CA GLU A 60 9.66 -8.12 9.17
C GLU A 60 10.52 -6.95 8.72
N LYS A 61 11.79 -7.23 8.47
CA LYS A 61 12.76 -6.27 7.96
C LYS A 61 12.06 -5.52 6.84
N LYS A 62 11.76 -4.24 7.08
CA LYS A 62 11.20 -3.34 6.07
C LYS A 62 12.02 -3.55 4.80
N PRO A 63 11.42 -3.99 3.68
CA PRO A 63 12.17 -4.41 2.50
C PRO A 63 13.08 -3.25 2.09
N GLU A 64 14.38 -3.46 2.29
CA GLU A 64 15.36 -2.40 2.26
C GLU A 64 15.81 -2.18 0.81
N ILE A 65 15.41 -1.04 0.25
CA ILE A 65 16.01 -0.56 -0.99
C ILE A 65 17.45 -0.16 -0.69
N LYS A 66 18.40 -0.80 -1.36
CA LYS A 66 19.82 -0.50 -1.17
C LYS A 66 20.07 0.98 -1.45
N PRO A 67 20.70 1.73 -0.54
CA PRO A 67 20.94 3.15 -0.74
C PRO A 67 21.84 3.37 -1.96
N ILE A 68 21.43 4.30 -2.82
CA ILE A 68 22.21 4.75 -3.98
C ILE A 68 23.49 5.41 -3.45
N LYS A 69 24.64 4.79 -3.76
CA LYS A 69 25.91 5.03 -3.06
C LYS A 69 26.61 6.36 -3.38
N SER A 70 26.10 7.16 -4.32
CA SER A 70 26.83 8.28 -4.93
C SER A 70 26.28 9.67 -4.54
N LYS A 71 26.96 10.36 -3.60
CA LYS A 71 26.66 11.77 -3.24
C LYS A 71 26.76 12.76 -4.42
N LYS A 72 27.50 12.41 -5.47
CA LYS A 72 27.65 13.20 -6.72
C LYS A 72 26.37 13.23 -7.58
N PHE A 73 25.37 12.44 -7.21
CA PHE A 73 24.27 12.02 -8.08
C PHE A 73 22.90 12.51 -7.64
N LEU A 74 22.79 12.93 -6.38
CA LEU A 74 21.59 13.51 -5.81
C LEU A 74 21.18 14.85 -6.45
N LEU A 75 22.03 15.38 -7.34
CA LEU A 75 21.87 16.63 -8.09
C LEU A 75 21.50 16.42 -9.57
N SER A 76 21.66 15.22 -10.15
CA SER A 76 21.26 14.95 -11.53
C SER A 76 19.86 14.36 -11.57
N GLY A 77 18.87 15.18 -11.91
CA GLY A 77 17.51 14.71 -12.19
C GLY A 77 17.47 13.79 -13.41
N VAL A 78 16.40 13.01 -13.53
CA VAL A 78 16.06 12.30 -14.77
C VAL A 78 15.26 13.26 -15.65
N ASN A 79 15.59 13.37 -16.94
CA ASN A 79 14.84 14.24 -17.84
C ASN A 79 13.47 13.60 -18.20
N LEU A 80 12.55 14.39 -18.76
CA LEU A 80 11.21 13.91 -19.09
C LEU A 80 11.24 12.81 -20.16
N THR A 81 12.04 12.99 -21.21
CA THR A 81 12.18 12.04 -22.31
C THR A 81 12.62 10.65 -21.84
N ASP A 82 13.61 10.57 -20.96
CA ASP A 82 14.09 9.32 -20.37
C ASP A 82 12.96 8.62 -19.62
N ARG A 83 12.18 9.37 -18.82
CA ARG A 83 11.03 8.80 -18.09
C ARG A 83 9.95 8.28 -19.05
N MET A 84 9.60 9.05 -20.08
CA MET A 84 8.60 8.64 -21.07
C MET A 84 9.04 7.37 -21.81
N MET A 85 10.29 7.32 -22.27
CA MET A 85 10.86 6.13 -22.90
C MET A 85 10.87 4.92 -21.96
N PHE A 86 11.15 5.13 -20.68
CA PHE A 86 11.04 4.06 -19.68
C PHE A 86 9.61 3.53 -19.55
N MET A 87 8.60 4.41 -19.49
CA MET A 87 7.19 3.99 -19.40
C MET A 87 6.75 3.23 -20.66
N ASP A 88 7.08 3.75 -21.84
CA ASP A 88 6.71 3.17 -23.14
C ASP A 88 7.37 1.79 -23.39
N ASN A 89 8.69 1.70 -23.13
CA ASN A 89 9.41 0.44 -23.26
C ASN A 89 8.87 -0.60 -22.28
N LEU A 90 8.59 -0.20 -21.03
CA LEU A 90 8.06 -1.13 -20.03
C LEU A 90 6.66 -1.59 -20.39
N ALA A 91 5.78 -0.69 -20.82
CA ALA A 91 4.45 -1.04 -21.33
C ALA A 91 4.54 -2.06 -22.47
N THR A 92 5.40 -1.81 -23.45
CA THR A 92 5.60 -2.68 -24.62
C THR A 92 6.05 -4.09 -24.21
N MET A 93 7.05 -4.18 -23.32
CA MET A 93 7.54 -5.47 -22.84
C MET A 93 6.48 -6.23 -22.05
N LEU A 94 5.75 -5.55 -21.16
CA LEU A 94 4.68 -6.18 -20.37
C LEU A 94 3.52 -6.66 -21.25
N LYS A 95 3.13 -5.88 -22.27
CA LYS A 95 2.13 -6.29 -23.27
C LYS A 95 2.59 -7.52 -24.07
N ALA A 96 3.89 -7.65 -24.31
CA ALA A 96 4.49 -8.83 -24.93
C ALA A 96 4.60 -10.05 -23.99
N GLY A 97 4.11 -9.95 -22.74
CA GLY A 97 4.11 -11.04 -21.78
C GLY A 97 5.42 -11.24 -21.02
N LEU A 98 6.38 -10.31 -21.12
CA LEU A 98 7.57 -10.37 -20.28
C LEU A 98 7.21 -10.11 -18.82
N ALA A 99 7.83 -10.88 -17.92
CA ALA A 99 7.76 -10.59 -16.50
C ALA A 99 8.42 -9.25 -16.17
N LEU A 100 7.88 -8.56 -15.17
CA LEU A 100 8.26 -7.20 -14.78
C LEU A 100 9.74 -7.05 -14.41
N ALA A 101 10.28 -7.92 -13.54
CA ALA A 101 11.67 -7.82 -13.13
C ALA A 101 12.67 -7.99 -14.30
N PRO A 102 12.53 -8.99 -15.19
CA PRO A 102 13.30 -9.06 -16.43
C PRO A 102 13.15 -7.82 -17.34
N ALA A 103 11.94 -7.27 -17.50
CA ALA A 103 11.73 -6.08 -18.31
C ALA A 103 12.49 -4.86 -17.74
N LEU A 104 12.40 -4.62 -16.42
CA LEU A 104 13.16 -3.57 -15.74
C LEU A 104 14.68 -3.76 -15.92
N LYS A 105 15.18 -5.00 -15.81
CA LYS A 105 16.60 -5.31 -16.04
C LYS A 105 17.05 -5.01 -17.47
N THR A 106 16.18 -5.22 -18.46
CA THR A 106 16.48 -4.90 -19.86
C THR A 106 16.57 -3.39 -20.05
N ILE A 107 15.57 -2.63 -19.59
CA ILE A 107 15.56 -1.16 -19.74
C ILE A 107 16.76 -0.53 -19.03
N ALA A 108 17.14 -1.04 -17.84
CA ALA A 108 18.33 -0.59 -17.13
C ALA A 108 19.63 -0.68 -17.97
N LYS A 109 19.73 -1.65 -18.89
CA LYS A 109 20.91 -1.79 -19.76
C LYS A 109 20.93 -0.74 -20.88
N GLU A 110 19.78 -0.22 -21.27
CA GLU A 110 19.62 0.71 -22.40
C GLU A 110 19.70 2.18 -21.99
N VAL A 111 19.25 2.50 -20.77
CA VAL A 111 19.26 3.89 -20.30
C VAL A 111 20.68 4.45 -20.18
N LYS A 112 20.90 5.64 -20.74
CA LYS A 112 22.19 6.34 -20.70
C LYS A 112 22.42 7.05 -19.36
N ASN A 113 21.36 7.59 -18.79
CA ASN A 113 21.40 8.24 -17.48
C ASN A 113 21.77 7.23 -16.41
N THR A 114 22.97 7.37 -15.85
CA THR A 114 23.49 6.44 -14.85
C THR A 114 22.65 6.45 -13.57
N TYR A 115 22.02 7.58 -13.21
CA TYR A 115 21.15 7.66 -12.03
C TYR A 115 19.88 6.90 -12.26
N PHE A 116 19.29 7.11 -13.41
CA PHE A 116 18.11 6.38 -13.76
C PHE A 116 18.37 4.87 -13.87
N ARG A 117 19.54 4.48 -14.40
CA ARG A 117 20.00 3.08 -14.41
C ARG A 117 19.99 2.48 -13.01
N GLU A 118 20.64 3.13 -12.04
CA GLU A 118 20.72 2.62 -10.67
C GLU A 118 19.33 2.54 -10.01
N VAL A 119 18.47 3.53 -10.25
CA VAL A 119 17.07 3.51 -9.81
C VAL A 119 16.32 2.30 -10.38
N ILE A 120 16.39 2.08 -11.69
CA ILE A 120 15.68 0.97 -12.35
C ILE A 120 16.25 -0.39 -11.91
N GLN A 121 17.57 -0.52 -11.76
CA GLN A 121 18.20 -1.74 -11.23
C GLN A 121 17.74 -2.04 -9.80
N SER A 122 17.62 -1.01 -8.97
CA SER A 122 17.13 -1.13 -7.61
C SER A 122 15.67 -1.59 -7.58
N LEU A 123 14.80 -0.99 -8.42
CA LEU A 123 13.41 -1.43 -8.58
C LEU A 123 13.32 -2.88 -9.08
N ALA A 124 14.15 -3.26 -10.05
CA ALA A 124 14.18 -4.63 -10.56
C ALA A 124 14.51 -5.64 -9.46
N SER A 125 15.52 -5.34 -8.64
CA SER A 125 15.88 -6.17 -7.49
C SER A 125 14.77 -6.18 -6.43
N TYR A 126 14.11 -5.06 -6.19
CA TYR A 126 13.00 -4.96 -5.24
C TYR A 126 11.84 -5.87 -5.64
N VAL A 127 11.41 -5.79 -6.90
CA VAL A 127 10.34 -6.63 -7.46
C VAL A 127 10.75 -8.11 -7.50
N GLU A 128 12.00 -8.41 -7.87
CA GLU A 128 12.51 -9.78 -7.88
C GLU A 128 12.47 -10.46 -6.50
N ASN A 129 12.53 -9.67 -5.42
CA ASN A 129 12.34 -10.14 -4.04
C ASN A 129 10.85 -10.17 -3.61
N GLY A 130 9.92 -10.19 -4.57
CA GLY A 130 8.47 -10.28 -4.33
C GLY A 130 7.84 -8.99 -3.79
N GLN A 131 8.53 -7.86 -3.86
CA GLN A 131 8.00 -6.60 -3.36
C GLN A 131 7.17 -5.86 -4.43
N VAL A 132 6.23 -5.04 -3.97
CA VAL A 132 5.33 -4.25 -4.82
C VAL A 132 6.10 -3.10 -5.50
N LEU A 133 5.99 -2.95 -6.82
CA LEU A 133 6.72 -1.96 -7.61
C LEU A 133 6.39 -0.53 -7.17
N SER A 134 5.12 -0.18 -7.01
CA SER A 134 4.68 1.15 -6.58
C SER A 134 5.30 1.54 -5.24
N ARG A 135 5.43 0.60 -4.30
CA ARG A 135 6.15 0.84 -3.03
C ARG A 135 7.63 1.13 -3.26
N GLY A 136 8.26 0.44 -4.20
CA GLY A 136 9.64 0.71 -4.61
C GLY A 136 9.81 2.10 -5.24
N MET A 137 8.86 2.53 -6.06
CA MET A 137 8.87 3.84 -6.71
C MET A 137 8.78 5.00 -5.70
N LYS A 138 8.09 4.81 -4.56
CA LYS A 138 8.00 5.81 -3.46
C LYS A 138 9.37 6.20 -2.87
N TYR A 139 10.40 5.37 -3.01
CA TYR A 139 11.77 5.71 -2.59
C TYR A 139 12.46 6.71 -3.51
N TYR A 140 11.91 6.96 -4.70
CA TYR A 140 12.49 7.82 -5.73
C TYR A 140 11.54 8.96 -6.16
N PRO A 141 11.07 9.82 -5.24
CA PRO A 141 10.06 10.85 -5.52
C PRO A 141 10.54 11.93 -6.52
N LYS A 142 11.85 12.07 -6.72
CA LYS A 142 12.43 12.95 -7.74
C LYS A 142 12.36 12.38 -9.17
N VAL A 143 12.09 11.07 -9.29
CA VAL A 143 11.99 10.35 -10.58
C VAL A 143 10.54 10.02 -10.87
N PHE A 144 9.82 9.52 -9.88
CA PHE A 144 8.42 9.14 -9.98
C PHE A 144 7.60 10.04 -9.06
N SER A 145 6.72 10.83 -9.66
CA SER A 145 5.78 11.65 -8.91
C SER A 145 4.79 10.77 -8.14
N GLU A 146 4.10 11.37 -7.17
CA GLU A 146 3.03 10.70 -6.44
C GLU A 146 1.92 10.21 -7.39
N MET A 147 1.56 11.02 -8.39
CA MET A 147 0.57 10.65 -9.41
C MET A 147 1.02 9.42 -10.20
N ILE A 148 2.25 9.40 -10.72
CA ILE A 148 2.80 8.22 -11.42
C ILE A 148 2.71 6.99 -10.51
N THR A 149 3.13 7.13 -9.26
CA THR A 149 3.18 6.01 -8.32
C THR A 149 1.78 5.49 -7.99
N ALA A 150 0.79 6.36 -7.82
CA ALA A 150 -0.59 6.00 -7.57
C ALA A 150 -1.21 5.27 -8.77
N THR A 151 -0.95 5.72 -9.99
CA THR A 151 -1.41 5.04 -11.22
C THR A 151 -0.82 3.63 -11.32
N ILE A 152 0.47 3.47 -11.02
CA ILE A 152 1.10 2.15 -10.98
C ILE A 152 0.53 1.27 -9.87
N GLU A 153 0.25 1.82 -8.70
CA GLU A 153 -0.39 1.09 -7.59
C GLU A 153 -1.77 0.55 -7.99
N VAL A 154 -2.57 1.33 -8.71
CA VAL A 154 -3.85 0.85 -9.28
C VAL A 154 -3.59 -0.27 -10.29
N GLY A 155 -2.66 -0.08 -11.23
CA GLY A 155 -2.32 -1.07 -12.25
C GLY A 155 -1.82 -2.40 -11.68
N GLU A 156 -1.04 -2.38 -10.59
CA GLU A 156 -0.60 -3.59 -9.89
C GLU A 156 -1.79 -4.32 -9.25
N ASN A 157 -2.69 -3.59 -8.58
CA ASN A 157 -3.82 -4.18 -7.88
C ASN A 157 -4.89 -4.74 -8.82
N THR A 158 -5.04 -4.16 -10.02
CA THR A 158 -6.02 -4.62 -11.02
C THR A 158 -5.43 -5.58 -12.05
N GLY A 159 -4.12 -5.81 -12.03
CA GLY A 159 -3.41 -6.58 -13.05
C GLY A 159 -3.25 -5.83 -14.39
N MET A 160 -3.61 -4.55 -14.45
CA MET A 160 -3.52 -3.69 -15.65
C MET A 160 -2.24 -2.85 -15.67
N LEU A 161 -1.12 -3.43 -15.23
CA LEU A 161 0.14 -2.71 -15.10
C LEU A 161 0.66 -2.19 -16.46
N ALA A 162 0.52 -3.00 -17.51
CA ALA A 162 0.97 -2.64 -18.85
C ALA A 162 0.20 -1.43 -19.43
N ASP A 163 -1.11 -1.37 -19.19
CA ASP A 163 -1.96 -0.25 -19.61
C ASP A 163 -1.70 1.00 -18.79
N SER A 164 -1.42 0.84 -17.50
CA SER A 164 -1.03 1.94 -16.62
C SER A 164 0.26 2.60 -17.09
N PHE A 165 1.27 1.82 -17.48
CA PHE A 165 2.50 2.35 -18.07
C PHE A 165 2.27 3.01 -19.44
N ALA A 166 1.43 2.41 -20.29
CA ALA A 166 1.10 3.00 -21.59
C ALA A 166 0.43 4.37 -21.44
N HIS A 167 -0.56 4.47 -20.54
CA HIS A 167 -1.22 5.73 -20.25
C HIS A 167 -0.25 6.81 -19.75
N LEU A 168 0.66 6.44 -18.83
CA LEU A 168 1.67 7.36 -18.30
C LEU A 168 2.69 7.83 -19.35
N ALA A 169 2.87 7.10 -20.45
CA ALA A 169 3.77 7.49 -21.53
C ALA A 169 3.16 8.57 -22.46
N GLU A 170 1.83 8.73 -22.44
CA GLU A 170 1.08 9.63 -23.31
C GLU A 170 0.79 11.01 -22.69
N ILE A 171 0.95 11.15 -21.37
CA ILE A 171 0.62 12.37 -20.59
C ILE A 171 1.85 13.17 -20.20
#